data_AF-A0A7S0W3B6-F1
#
_entry.id   AF-A0A7S0W3B6-F1
#
_cell.length_a   1.000
_cell.length_b   1.000
_cell.length_c   1.000
_cell.angle_alpha   90.00
_cell.angle_beta   90.00
_cell.angle_gamma   90.00
#
_symmetry.space_group_name_H-M   'P 1'
#
loop_
_entity.id
_entity.type
_entity.pdbx_description
1 polymer ?
#
loop_
_entity_poly.entity_id
_entity_poly.type
_entity_poly.pdbx_seq_one_letter_code
_entity_poly.pdbx_strand_id
1 'polypeptide(L)'
;AGLALRFVPPPTVSAVATNGSIPRYSAFGGPIEVYGANFGATDSTPVVLIGPASSCSATRWVSDSAIRCTVPPGLGINTEVRVLAYNGVGALLGAFNYSSPRIHNVSTVVPAPPAPPDGPPREVTVNGESFGATDST
;
A
#
# COMPACT_ATOMS: atom_id res chain seq x y z
N ALA A 1 -21.28 43.51 -5.13
CA ALA A 1 -20.09 42.73 -4.75
C ALA A 1 -20.21 41.37 -5.44
N GLY A 2 -19.40 41.12 -6.47
CA GLY A 2 -19.46 39.88 -7.25
C GLY A 2 -18.89 38.71 -6.46
N LEU A 3 -19.62 37.60 -6.42
CA LEU A 3 -19.14 36.34 -5.84
C LEU A 3 -18.01 35.82 -6.75
N ALA A 4 -16.76 36.05 -6.37
CA ALA A 4 -15.65 35.42 -7.05
C ALA A 4 -15.68 33.92 -6.73
N LEU A 5 -16.04 33.09 -7.71
CA LEU A 5 -15.90 31.64 -7.60
C LEU A 5 -14.42 31.34 -7.42
N ARG A 6 -14.01 31.00 -6.20
CA ARG A 6 -12.65 30.54 -5.93
C ARG A 6 -12.53 29.12 -6.46
N PHE A 7 -11.91 28.98 -7.62
CA PHE A 7 -11.54 27.67 -8.14
C PHE A 7 -10.43 27.08 -7.25
N VAL A 8 -10.70 25.90 -6.68
CA VAL A 8 -9.68 25.13 -5.95
C VAL A 8 -9.21 24.02 -6.89
N PRO A 9 -7.95 24.04 -7.35
CA PRO A 9 -7.42 23.01 -8.24
C PRO A 9 -7.41 21.64 -7.55
N PRO A 10 -7.57 20.53 -8.28
CA PRO A 10 -7.51 19.19 -7.71
C PRO A 10 -6.11 18.85 -7.14
N PRO A 11 -6.02 17.86 -6.25
CA PRO A 11 -4.75 17.40 -5.72
C PRO A 11 -3.87 16.83 -6.84
N THR A 12 -2.56 16.99 -6.70
CA THR A 12 -1.55 16.40 -7.60
C THR A 12 -0.60 15.56 -6.77
N VAL A 13 -0.16 14.42 -7.30
CA VAL A 13 0.79 13.53 -6.62
C VAL A 13 2.09 13.54 -7.42
N SER A 14 3.20 13.95 -6.79
CA SER A 14 4.50 14.08 -7.45
C SER A 14 5.49 13.02 -6.97
N ALA A 15 5.44 12.65 -5.70
CA ALA A 15 6.32 11.61 -5.16
C ALA A 15 5.67 10.82 -4.02
N VAL A 16 6.22 9.64 -3.78
CA VAL A 16 5.93 8.80 -2.62
C VAL A 16 7.26 8.28 -2.10
N ALA A 17 7.49 8.42 -0.80
CA ALA A 17 8.69 7.93 -0.13
C ALA A 17 8.31 6.95 0.99
N THR A 18 9.16 5.96 1.25
CA THR A 18 9.07 5.04 2.37
C THR A 18 10.22 5.33 3.33
N ASN A 19 9.95 5.68 4.59
CA ASN A 19 10.98 6.04 5.58
C ASN A 19 12.05 7.02 5.04
N GLY A 20 11.64 8.05 4.29
CA GLY A 20 12.55 9.05 3.70
C GLY A 20 13.43 8.55 2.53
N SER A 21 13.27 7.29 2.10
CA SER A 21 14.03 6.69 1.01
C SER A 21 13.22 6.67 -0.29
N ILE A 22 13.90 6.98 -1.40
CA ILE A 22 13.46 6.66 -2.77
C ILE A 22 14.48 5.61 -3.22
N PRO A 23 14.13 4.31 -3.29
CA PRO A 23 12.95 3.78 -3.98
C PRO A 23 11.82 3.23 -3.09
N ARG A 24 10.66 3.03 -3.71
CA ARG A 24 9.33 2.96 -3.10
C ARG A 24 8.88 1.55 -2.73
N TYR A 25 9.70 0.83 -1.97
CA TYR A 25 9.39 -0.53 -1.56
C TYR A 25 8.84 -0.57 -0.14
N SER A 26 7.78 -1.35 0.06
CA SER A 26 7.34 -1.79 1.39
C SER A 26 7.37 -3.31 1.46
N ALA A 27 7.93 -3.88 2.53
CA ALA A 27 8.01 -5.33 2.68
C ALA A 27 6.63 -5.96 2.95
N PHE A 28 5.80 -5.30 3.76
CA PHE A 28 4.49 -5.77 4.19
C PHE A 28 3.48 -4.61 4.27
N GLY A 29 3.63 -3.59 3.44
CA GLY A 29 3.05 -2.28 3.73
C GLY A 29 3.90 -1.51 4.75
N GLY A 30 3.33 -0.45 5.30
CA GLY A 30 4.01 0.42 6.27
C GLY A 30 3.79 1.91 6.01
N PRO A 31 4.44 2.77 6.81
CA PRO A 31 4.31 4.21 6.67
C PRO A 31 4.96 4.70 5.37
N ILE A 32 4.18 5.47 4.61
CA ILE A 32 4.62 6.20 3.44
C ILE A 32 4.33 7.69 3.62
N GLU A 33 5.11 8.49 2.92
CA GLU A 33 4.87 9.92 2.73
C GLU A 33 4.52 10.17 1.27
N VAL A 34 3.36 10.78 1.04
CA VAL A 34 2.88 11.17 -0.28
C VAL A 34 3.10 12.68 -0.42
N TYR A 35 3.83 13.07 -1.45
CA TYR A 35 4.18 14.45 -1.77
C TYR A 35 3.45 14.92 -3.02
N GLY A 36 3.13 16.21 -3.05
CA GLY A 36 2.32 16.77 -4.12
C GLY A 36 1.96 18.22 -3.89
N ALA A 37 0.80 18.63 -4.42
CA ALA A 37 0.22 19.94 -4.20
C ALA A 37 -1.30 19.88 -4.15
N ASN A 38 -1.91 20.90 -3.55
CA ASN A 38 -3.35 21.07 -3.40
C ASN A 38 -4.03 19.94 -2.60
N PHE A 39 -3.39 19.44 -1.55
CA PHE A 39 -4.01 18.48 -0.60
C PHE A 39 -4.98 19.15 0.38
N GLY A 40 -5.28 20.43 0.16
CA GLY A 40 -6.13 21.26 1.02
C GLY A 40 -5.32 22.13 1.98
N ALA A 41 -5.87 23.30 2.30
CA ALA A 41 -5.25 24.24 3.24
C ALA A 41 -5.37 23.79 4.71
N THR A 42 -6.26 22.84 4.98
CA THR A 42 -6.52 22.26 6.29
C THR A 42 -6.75 20.76 6.15
N ASP A 43 -6.64 20.02 7.25
CA ASP A 43 -6.95 18.60 7.28
C ASP A 43 -8.45 18.36 6.97
N SER A 44 -8.73 17.94 5.74
CA SER A 44 -10.07 17.54 5.30
C SER A 44 -10.24 16.02 5.30
N THR A 45 -9.46 15.30 6.10
CA THR A 45 -9.42 13.84 6.15
C THR A 45 -9.20 13.21 4.76
N PRO A 46 -8.06 13.51 4.09
CA PRO A 46 -7.79 12.94 2.78
C PRO A 46 -7.68 11.41 2.86
N VAL A 47 -8.03 10.73 1.78
CA VAL A 47 -7.91 9.28 1.65
C VAL A 47 -6.84 8.96 0.62
N VAL A 48 -5.90 8.08 0.97
CA VAL A 48 -4.88 7.59 0.03
C VAL A 48 -5.22 6.15 -0.36
N LEU A 49 -5.23 5.89 -1.67
CA LEU A 49 -5.44 4.57 -2.26
C LEU A 49 -4.16 4.10 -2.97
N ILE A 50 -3.80 2.84 -2.74
CA ILE A 50 -2.73 2.11 -3.39
C ILE A 50 -3.35 1.10 -4.36
N GLY A 51 -3.12 1.29 -5.65
CA GLY A 51 -3.61 0.39 -6.69
C GLY A 51 -5.12 0.49 -6.87
N PRO A 52 -5.82 -0.60 -7.23
CA PRO A 52 -7.24 -0.52 -7.58
C PRO A 52 -8.14 -0.20 -6.37
N ALA A 53 -7.90 -0.81 -5.21
CA ALA A 53 -8.84 -0.74 -4.08
C ALA A 53 -8.22 -0.68 -2.67
N SER A 54 -6.89 -0.71 -2.53
CA SER A 54 -6.27 -0.78 -1.19
C SER A 54 -6.16 0.60 -0.57
N SER A 55 -7.03 0.93 0.39
CA SER A 55 -6.91 2.17 1.16
C SER A 55 -5.86 2.05 2.27
N CYS A 56 -5.22 3.17 2.60
CA CYS A 56 -4.37 3.24 3.78
C CYS A 56 -5.18 3.02 5.06
N SER A 57 -4.64 2.23 5.99
CA SER A 57 -5.28 1.95 7.28
C SER A 57 -5.32 3.18 8.20
N ALA A 58 -4.39 4.11 8.00
CA ALA A 58 -4.38 5.42 8.62
C ALA A 58 -3.88 6.45 7.61
N THR A 59 -4.54 7.60 7.53
CA THR A 59 -4.09 8.75 6.74
C THR A 59 -4.06 9.99 7.62
N ARG A 60 -2.99 10.77 7.53
CA ARG A 60 -2.79 12.01 8.26
C ARG A 60 -2.32 13.09 7.31
N TRP A 61 -3.09 14.16 7.19
CA TRP A 61 -2.64 15.37 6.52
C TRP A 61 -1.49 16.00 7.31
N VAL A 62 -0.40 16.36 6.62
CA VAL A 62 0.77 17.02 7.22
C VAL A 62 0.83 18.48 6.78
N SER A 63 0.60 18.72 5.49
CA SER A 63 0.50 20.05 4.89
C SER A 63 -0.28 19.96 3.57
N ASP A 64 -0.49 21.11 2.92
CA ASP A 64 -1.08 21.23 1.59
C ASP A 64 -0.30 20.49 0.48
N SER A 65 0.91 20.02 0.79
CA SER A 65 1.83 19.33 -0.12
C SER A 65 2.34 17.98 0.41
N ALA A 66 1.94 17.56 1.62
CA ALA A 66 2.39 16.30 2.22
C ALA A 66 1.30 15.57 3.01
N ILE A 67 1.20 14.26 2.81
CA ILE A 67 0.32 13.34 3.55
C ILE A 67 1.15 12.16 4.05
N ARG A 68 0.93 11.74 5.30
CA ARG A 68 1.41 10.47 5.82
C ARG A 68 0.32 9.42 5.74
N CYS A 69 0.62 8.26 5.19
CA CYS A 69 -0.31 7.14 5.11
C CYS A 69 0.36 5.86 5.62
N THR A 70 -0.40 4.98 6.28
CA THR A 70 0.03 3.61 6.58
C THR A 70 -0.61 2.66 5.58
N VAL A 71 0.20 2.13 4.67
CA VAL A 71 -0.23 1.18 3.64
C VAL A 71 -0.43 -0.19 4.29
N PRO A 72 -1.58 -0.88 4.08
CA PRO A 72 -1.76 -2.24 4.54
C PRO A 72 -0.83 -3.22 3.80
N PRO A 73 -0.65 -4.45 4.30
CA PRO A 73 0.04 -5.49 3.55
C PRO A 73 -0.64 -5.73 2.20
N GLY A 74 0.14 -6.04 1.19
CA GLY A 74 -0.34 -6.22 -0.17
C GLY A 74 0.72 -6.77 -1.10
N LEU A 75 0.34 -6.94 -2.35
CA LEU A 75 1.19 -7.42 -3.44
C LEU A 75 1.01 -6.49 -4.64
N GLY A 76 2.03 -6.42 -5.49
CA GLY A 76 1.99 -5.66 -6.73
C GLY A 76 3.22 -4.78 -6.94
N ILE A 77 3.55 -4.60 -8.22
CA ILE A 77 4.58 -3.68 -8.69
C ILE A 77 3.94 -2.60 -9.55
N ASN A 78 4.63 -1.47 -9.72
CA ASN A 78 4.19 -0.32 -10.49
C ASN A 78 2.77 0.14 -10.14
N THR A 79 2.45 0.07 -8.85
CA THR A 79 1.13 0.37 -8.34
C THR A 79 0.90 1.88 -8.31
N GLU A 80 -0.24 2.33 -8.82
CA GLU A 80 -0.66 3.73 -8.76
C GLU A 80 -0.93 4.15 -7.30
N VAL A 81 -0.61 5.40 -6.96
CA VAL A 81 -1.04 6.03 -5.71
C VAL A 81 -2.01 7.17 -6.04
N ARG A 82 -3.20 7.11 -5.45
CA ARG A 82 -4.23 8.14 -5.59
C ARG A 82 -4.48 8.85 -4.26
N VAL A 83 -4.63 10.16 -4.31
CA VAL A 83 -5.05 11.00 -3.19
C VAL A 83 -6.45 11.53 -3.50
N LEU A 84 -7.40 11.21 -2.65
CA LEU A 84 -8.76 11.75 -2.67
C LEU A 84 -8.84 12.82 -1.59
N ALA A 85 -9.18 14.03 -2.00
CA ALA A 85 -9.40 15.18 -1.12
C ALA A 85 -10.71 15.88 -1.50
N TYR A 86 -11.15 16.86 -0.71
CA TYR A 86 -12.43 17.55 -0.94
C TYR A 86 -12.51 18.25 -2.31
N ASN A 87 -11.35 18.60 -2.88
CA ASN A 87 -11.17 19.30 -4.15
C ASN A 87 -10.92 18.36 -5.35
N GLY A 88 -10.98 17.04 -5.16
CA GLY A 88 -10.91 16.07 -6.26
C GLY A 88 -9.93 14.92 -6.01
N VAL A 89 -9.46 14.33 -7.11
CA VAL A 89 -8.58 13.16 -7.10
C VAL A 89 -7.31 13.43 -7.88
N GLY A 90 -6.18 13.11 -7.27
CA GLY A 90 -4.84 13.21 -7.85
C GLY A 90 -4.20 11.84 -7.88
N ALA A 91 -3.43 11.56 -8.93
CA ALA A 91 -2.87 10.24 -9.17
C ALA A 91 -1.42 10.32 -9.63
N LEU A 92 -0.62 9.33 -9.20
CA LEU A 92 0.68 9.05 -9.79
C LEU A 92 0.78 7.56 -10.10
N LEU A 93 0.93 7.23 -11.37
CA LEU A 93 1.09 5.87 -11.86
C LEU A 93 2.50 5.35 -11.52
N GLY A 94 2.64 4.05 -11.27
CA GLY A 94 3.96 3.46 -10.97
C GLY A 94 4.59 3.99 -9.67
N ALA A 95 3.78 4.59 -8.80
CA ALA A 95 4.22 5.34 -7.64
C ALA A 95 4.52 4.48 -6.41
N PHE A 96 4.33 3.16 -6.45
CA PHE A 96 4.56 2.31 -5.30
C PHE A 96 4.83 0.87 -5.73
N ASN A 97 5.66 0.17 -4.96
CA ASN A 97 5.94 -1.25 -5.13
C ASN A 97 5.87 -1.97 -3.78
N TYR A 98 5.23 -3.12 -3.75
CA TYR A 98 5.44 -4.10 -2.68
C TYR A 98 6.73 -4.88 -2.96
N SER A 99 7.40 -5.31 -1.90
CA SER A 99 8.59 -6.16 -2.02
C SER A 99 8.18 -7.54 -2.51
N SER A 100 9.01 -8.15 -3.36
CA SER A 100 8.77 -9.51 -3.85
C SER A 100 8.83 -10.52 -2.69
N PRO A 101 7.96 -11.55 -2.69
CA PRO A 101 8.02 -12.61 -1.69
C PRO A 101 9.36 -13.35 -1.78
N ARG A 102 9.94 -13.71 -0.63
CA ARG A 102 11.16 -14.51 -0.56
C ARG A 102 10.95 -15.71 0.36
N ILE A 103 11.17 -16.90 -0.19
CA ILE A 103 11.13 -18.16 0.59
C ILE A 103 12.49 -18.37 1.26
N HIS A 104 12.47 -18.69 2.55
CA HIS A 104 13.65 -19.05 3.32
C HIS A 104 13.80 -20.56 3.46
N ASN A 105 12.72 -21.26 3.79
CA ASN A 105 12.73 -22.72 3.94
C ASN A 105 11.35 -23.33 3.69
N VAL A 106 11.34 -24.59 3.27
CA VAL A 106 10.15 -25.41 3.15
C VAL A 106 10.36 -26.66 4.00
N SER A 107 9.50 -26.87 5.00
CA SER A 107 9.54 -28.05 5.86
C SER A 107 8.26 -28.86 5.69
N THR A 108 8.41 -30.19 5.65
CA THR A 108 7.29 -31.12 5.66
C THR A 108 7.20 -31.80 7.01
N VAL A 109 6.00 -31.89 7.58
CA VAL A 109 5.77 -32.76 8.73
C VAL A 109 5.59 -34.17 8.16
N VAL A 110 6.68 -34.93 8.09
CA VAL A 110 6.60 -36.34 7.62
C VAL A 110 6.08 -37.19 8.79
N PRO A 111 4.91 -37.85 8.67
CA PRO A 111 4.51 -38.87 9.64
C PRO A 111 5.57 -39.98 9.64
N ALA A 112 5.95 -40.47 10.82
CA ALA A 112 6.91 -41.57 10.95
C ALA A 112 6.52 -42.76 10.03
N PRO A 113 7.45 -43.36 9.27
CA PRO A 113 7.13 -44.48 8.39
C PRO A 113 6.60 -45.70 9.16
N PRO A 114 5.65 -46.48 8.59
CA PRO A 114 5.02 -46.31 7.29
C PRO A 114 3.74 -45.45 7.37
N ALA A 115 3.66 -44.42 6.53
CA ALA A 115 2.43 -43.66 6.36
C ALA A 115 1.37 -44.51 5.62
N PRO A 116 0.11 -44.55 6.06
CA PRO A 116 -0.96 -45.29 5.37
C PRO A 116 -1.18 -44.78 3.94
N PRO A 117 -1.65 -45.64 3.00
CA PRO A 117 -2.01 -45.24 1.64
C PRO A 117 -3.03 -44.09 1.59
N ASP A 118 -3.91 -44.03 2.59
CA ASP A 118 -4.97 -43.03 2.78
C ASP A 118 -4.71 -42.12 4.00
N GLY A 119 -3.44 -41.87 4.31
CA GLY A 119 -3.06 -41.00 5.44
C GLY A 119 -3.62 -39.58 5.30
N PRO A 120 -3.75 -38.83 6.42
CA PRO A 120 -4.22 -37.45 6.36
C PRO A 120 -3.32 -36.61 5.43
N PRO A 121 -3.87 -35.55 4.81
CA PRO A 121 -3.09 -34.66 3.97
C PRO A 121 -1.83 -34.18 4.70
N ARG A 122 -0.70 -34.20 4.00
CA ARG A 122 0.58 -33.75 4.55
C ARG A 122 0.57 -32.24 4.68
N GLU A 123 0.93 -31.74 5.85
CA GLU A 123 1.12 -30.31 6.05
C GLU A 123 2.52 -29.91 5.58
N VAL A 124 2.57 -28.88 4.72
CA VAL A 124 3.81 -28.26 4.23
C VAL A 124 3.85 -26.85 4.79
N THR A 125 4.87 -26.55 5.57
CA THR A 125 5.11 -25.20 6.09
C THR A 125 6.15 -24.50 5.23
N VAL A 126 5.77 -23.36 4.64
CA VAL A 126 6.68 -22.49 3.89
C VAL A 126 7.01 -21.28 4.76
N ASN A 127 8.27 -21.14 5.14
CA ASN A 127 8.77 -19.99 5.89
C ASN A 127 9.44 -19.00 4.91
N GLY A 128 9.14 -17.72 5.06
CA GLY A 128 9.64 -16.66 4.20
C GLY A 128 9.08 -15.29 4.58
N GLU A 129 9.26 -14.31 3.70
CA GLU A 129 8.85 -12.92 3.88
C GLU A 129 8.05 -12.40 2.68
N SER A 130 7.30 -11.31 2.89
CA SER A 130 6.54 -10.56 1.87
C SER A 130 5.50 -11.37 1.07
N PHE A 131 4.84 -12.35 1.70
CA PHE A 131 3.79 -13.16 1.05
C PHE A 131 2.45 -12.45 0.81
N GLY A 132 2.29 -11.18 1.22
CA GLY A 132 1.03 -10.44 1.06
C GLY A 132 0.03 -10.66 2.20
N ALA A 133 -1.18 -10.07 2.05
CA ALA A 133 -2.17 -10.00 3.13
C ALA A 133 -3.02 -11.26 3.31
N THR A 134 -3.35 -12.00 2.24
CA THR A 134 -4.21 -13.21 2.31
C THR A 134 -4.18 -14.02 1.02
N ASP A 135 -4.51 -15.31 1.15
CA ASP A 135 -4.70 -16.29 0.08
C ASP A 135 -5.64 -15.76 -1.02
N SER A 136 -5.19 -15.78 -2.26
CA SER A 136 -6.01 -15.47 -3.43
C SER A 136 -6.63 -16.77 -3.93
N THR A 137 -7.70 -17.21 -3.28
CA THR A 137 -8.58 -18.29 -3.77
C THR A 137 -9.64 -17.76 -4.71
#